data_AF-A0A2C9JVI7-F1
#
_entry.id   AF-A0A2C9JVI7-F1
#
_cell.length_a   1.000
_cell.length_b   1.000
_cell.length_c   1.000
_cell.angle_alpha   90.00
_cell.angle_beta   90.00
_cell.angle_gamma   90.00
#
_symmetry.space_group_name_H-M   'P 1'
#
loop_
_entity.id
_entity.type
_entity.pdbx_description
1 polymer ?
#
loop_
_entity_poly.entity_id
_entity_poly.type
_entity_poly.pdbx_seq_one_letter_code
_entity_poly.pdbx_strand_id
1 'polypeptide(L)'
;MSFKVIVFSCLMLSTAAAVCYNAATSNGVRNLQDNEYACKALEAGESSAELGRNVWRCVSGMLTNVTCNSLRWDNQNKICNWPQAFNCDADQAFSQVPTKPVSDASTTSTTTPAPISKCSPSNCDIPNCFCYGSRPNITLEETPQFVLLTFDDAVTISVYSSVYRKLLIDNYWNLYNPNNCSIKSTFFITHNYTDYSLVQTLYDYGHEIADHTVNHVSNTDLYSEVYSEIVGLRDLIVNKTKIKPNDIKGFRSPYLKIMGDTQYDVLRSNQFLYDSTITNIELQVGRRPLWPFTLDYPIDDNGCPNRPCPARQHPGLWEIPMNSWVGSNGFSCGMIDGCTVKGNDFTGTVDDFVAYYRNNFNKFYAQRVPMHLFSHASMFLKYETALEGNLSTLKCLHCGLSHR
;
A
#
# COMPACT_ATOMS: atom_id res chain seq x y z
N MET A 1 -62.17 15.97 -6.43
CA MET A 1 -61.10 14.96 -6.48
C MET A 1 -60.02 15.49 -7.42
N SER A 2 -58.94 16.06 -6.86
CA SER A 2 -57.95 16.82 -7.63
C SER A 2 -56.72 15.95 -7.87
N PHE A 3 -56.40 15.71 -9.13
CA PHE A 3 -55.11 15.15 -9.55
C PHE A 3 -53.98 16.14 -9.22
N LYS A 4 -52.90 15.66 -8.61
CA LYS A 4 -51.62 16.39 -8.57
C LYS A 4 -50.56 15.53 -9.26
N VAL A 5 -50.20 15.95 -10.47
CA VAL A 5 -48.99 15.54 -11.17
C VAL A 5 -47.81 16.25 -10.50
N ILE A 6 -46.80 15.51 -10.05
CA ILE A 6 -45.53 16.07 -9.58
C ILE A 6 -44.57 16.06 -10.77
N VAL A 7 -44.30 17.25 -11.30
CA VAL A 7 -43.21 17.49 -12.25
C VAL A 7 -41.92 17.62 -11.44
N PHE A 8 -41.00 16.68 -11.59
CA PHE A 8 -39.64 16.88 -11.10
C PHE A 8 -38.92 17.83 -12.07
N SER A 9 -38.60 19.03 -11.58
CA SER A 9 -37.71 19.96 -12.25
C SER A 9 -36.32 19.34 -12.32
N CYS A 10 -35.82 19.15 -13.54
CA CYS A 10 -34.45 18.75 -13.81
C CYS A 10 -33.55 19.96 -13.48
N LEU A 11 -33.04 20.01 -12.24
CA LEU A 11 -31.87 20.84 -11.95
C LEU A 11 -30.68 20.17 -12.66
N MET A 12 -30.35 20.68 -13.84
CA MET A 12 -29.00 20.56 -14.38
C MET A 12 -28.06 21.20 -13.36
N LEU A 13 -27.49 20.38 -12.47
CA LEU A 13 -26.30 20.77 -11.74
C LEU A 13 -25.21 20.99 -12.79
N SER A 14 -24.93 22.26 -13.06
CA SER A 14 -23.67 22.69 -13.65
C SER A 14 -22.55 22.03 -12.85
N THR A 15 -21.93 21.01 -13.43
CA THR A 15 -20.64 20.51 -12.94
C THR A 15 -19.69 21.70 -13.07
N ALA A 16 -19.24 22.24 -11.94
CA ALA A 16 -18.17 23.22 -11.94
C ALA A 16 -17.02 22.61 -12.77
N ALA A 17 -16.60 23.32 -13.82
CA ALA A 17 -15.48 22.87 -14.65
C ALA A 17 -14.29 22.62 -13.72
N ALA A 18 -13.75 21.41 -13.75
CA ALA A 18 -12.68 21.03 -12.84
C ALA A 18 -11.40 21.78 -13.27
N VAL A 19 -10.89 22.66 -12.42
CA VAL A 19 -9.71 23.49 -12.69
C VAL A 19 -8.53 22.96 -11.91
N CYS A 20 -7.42 22.76 -12.58
CA CYS A 20 -6.14 22.49 -11.98
C CYS A 20 -5.41 23.80 -11.67
N TYR A 21 -5.17 24.08 -10.40
CA TYR A 21 -4.57 25.33 -9.97
C TYR A 21 -3.05 25.30 -9.99
N ASN A 22 -2.42 26.44 -10.30
CA ASN A 22 -0.98 26.68 -10.16
C ASN A 22 -0.07 25.70 -10.92
N ALA A 23 -0.41 25.32 -12.15
CA ALA A 23 0.46 24.52 -13.00
C ALA A 23 1.71 25.32 -13.39
N ALA A 24 2.90 24.82 -13.03
CA ALA A 24 4.17 25.40 -13.46
C ALA A 24 4.45 25.04 -14.93
N THR A 25 4.16 25.97 -15.84
CA THR A 25 4.34 25.78 -17.28
C THR A 25 5.59 26.48 -17.80
N SER A 26 6.00 26.16 -19.02
CA SER A 26 7.10 26.86 -19.71
C SER A 26 6.92 28.39 -19.79
N ASN A 27 5.68 28.88 -19.64
CA ASN A 27 5.31 30.29 -19.75
C ASN A 27 4.98 30.93 -18.39
N GLY A 28 5.42 30.28 -17.30
CA GLY A 28 5.10 30.67 -15.93
C GLY A 28 3.97 29.84 -15.33
N VAL A 29 3.53 30.24 -14.13
CA VAL A 29 2.48 29.52 -13.39
C VAL A 29 1.10 29.96 -13.88
N ARG A 30 0.24 29.00 -14.27
CA ARG A 30 -1.15 29.28 -14.67
C ARG A 30 -2.12 28.17 -14.25
N ASN A 31 -3.41 28.48 -14.23
CA ASN A 31 -4.46 27.48 -14.01
C ASN A 31 -4.82 26.79 -15.33
N LEU A 32 -5.12 25.50 -15.29
CA LEU A 32 -5.54 24.70 -16.46
C LEU A 32 -6.99 24.24 -16.28
N GLN A 33 -7.79 24.36 -17.32
CA GLN A 33 -9.14 23.80 -17.37
C GLN A 33 -9.11 22.29 -17.59
N ASP A 34 -10.20 21.60 -17.26
CA ASP A 34 -10.29 20.14 -17.47
C ASP A 34 -9.97 19.75 -18.93
N ASN A 35 -9.13 18.73 -19.08
CA ASN A 35 -8.52 18.26 -20.33
C ASN A 35 -7.60 19.26 -21.07
N GLU A 36 -7.23 20.38 -20.46
CA GLU A 36 -6.26 21.31 -21.02
C GLU A 36 -4.82 20.81 -20.85
N TYR A 37 -3.99 21.05 -21.87
CA TYR A 37 -2.57 20.69 -21.91
C TYR A 37 -1.68 21.93 -21.89
N ALA A 38 -0.54 21.85 -21.20
CA ALA A 38 0.51 22.86 -21.25
C ALA A 38 1.90 22.24 -21.04
N CYS A 39 2.92 22.69 -21.78
CA CYS A 39 4.29 22.24 -21.56
C CYS A 39 4.73 22.53 -20.12
N LYS A 40 5.32 21.55 -19.46
CA LYS A 40 5.84 21.69 -18.09
C LYS A 40 7.05 22.64 -18.10
N ALA A 41 7.22 23.41 -17.03
CA ALA A 41 8.45 24.18 -16.82
C ALA A 41 9.66 23.25 -16.70
N LEU A 42 10.82 23.71 -17.16
CA LEU A 42 12.08 23.00 -16.96
C LEU A 42 12.45 22.97 -15.48
N GLU A 43 12.92 21.82 -15.02
CA GLU A 43 13.43 21.66 -13.65
C GLU A 43 14.87 22.16 -13.53
N ALA A 44 15.31 22.41 -12.29
CA ALA A 44 16.65 22.91 -12.03
C ALA A 44 17.71 21.92 -12.53
N GLY A 45 18.52 22.35 -13.50
CA GLY A 45 19.54 21.51 -14.14
C GLY A 45 19.13 20.91 -15.48
N GLU A 46 17.86 21.06 -15.89
CA GLU A 46 17.43 20.67 -17.23
C GLU A 46 17.81 21.72 -18.28
N SER A 47 18.25 21.26 -19.44
CA SER A 47 18.58 22.14 -20.57
C SER A 47 17.33 22.46 -21.40
N SER A 48 17.42 23.47 -22.26
CA SER A 48 16.36 23.79 -23.23
C SER A 48 16.01 22.63 -24.17
N ALA A 49 16.87 21.63 -24.30
CA ALA A 49 16.59 20.42 -25.07
C ALA A 49 15.49 19.54 -24.43
N GLU A 50 15.23 19.68 -23.12
CA GLU A 50 14.20 18.93 -22.39
C GLU A 50 12.80 19.56 -22.53
N LEU A 51 12.72 20.79 -23.04
CA LEU A 51 11.48 21.56 -23.12
C LEU A 51 10.46 20.83 -24.00
N GLY A 52 9.28 20.55 -23.44
CA GLY A 52 8.21 19.85 -24.16
C GLY A 52 8.29 18.32 -24.11
N ARG A 53 9.27 17.72 -23.41
CA ARG A 53 9.21 16.28 -23.12
C ARG A 53 8.14 15.93 -22.11
N ASN A 54 7.92 16.82 -21.15
CA ASN A 54 6.90 16.68 -20.10
C ASN A 54 5.82 17.75 -20.28
N VAL A 55 4.56 17.34 -20.11
CA VAL A 55 3.38 18.15 -20.39
C VAL A 55 2.40 17.97 -19.26
N TRP A 56 1.91 19.07 -18.70
CA TRP A 56 0.74 19.02 -17.84
C TRP A 56 -0.52 18.77 -18.64
N ARG A 57 -1.34 17.82 -18.20
CA ARG A 57 -2.73 17.67 -18.58
C ARG A 57 -3.59 17.78 -17.33
N CYS A 58 -4.58 18.66 -17.34
CA CYS A 58 -5.57 18.68 -16.27
C CYS A 58 -6.62 17.58 -16.50
N VAL A 59 -6.89 16.75 -15.50
CA VAL A 59 -7.96 15.75 -15.56
C VAL A 59 -8.74 15.80 -14.25
N SER A 60 -10.01 16.18 -14.33
CA SER A 60 -10.91 16.31 -13.18
C SER A 60 -10.33 17.12 -12.02
N GLY A 61 -9.58 18.19 -12.32
CA GLY A 61 -8.98 19.09 -11.32
C GLY A 61 -7.62 18.64 -10.80
N MET A 62 -7.05 17.56 -11.33
CA MET A 62 -5.71 17.07 -11.00
C MET A 62 -4.72 17.28 -12.16
N LEU A 63 -3.54 17.82 -11.85
CA LEU A 63 -2.44 17.92 -12.82
C LEU A 63 -1.79 16.55 -13.02
N THR A 64 -1.82 16.07 -14.25
CA THR A 64 -1.20 14.81 -14.67
C THR A 64 -0.04 15.12 -15.62
N ASN A 65 1.09 14.45 -15.46
CA ASN A 65 2.22 14.61 -16.38
C ASN A 65 2.09 13.61 -17.53
N VAL A 66 2.22 14.10 -18.76
CA VAL A 66 2.25 13.33 -20.00
C VAL A 66 3.62 13.48 -20.63
N THR A 67 4.27 12.36 -20.92
CA THR A 67 5.65 12.36 -21.45
C THR A 67 5.66 12.02 -22.94
N CYS A 68 6.33 12.82 -23.75
CA CYS A 68 6.49 12.63 -25.19
C CYS A 68 7.71 11.77 -25.59
N ASN A 69 8.38 11.10 -24.65
CA ASN A 69 9.57 10.27 -24.88
C ASN A 69 10.65 11.00 -25.70
N SER A 70 11.00 10.47 -26.89
CA SER A 70 11.97 11.08 -27.81
C SER A 70 11.41 12.27 -28.60
N LEU A 71 10.09 12.46 -28.60
CA LEU A 71 9.35 13.54 -29.25
C LEU A 71 9.17 14.73 -28.29
N ARG A 72 8.51 15.79 -28.76
CA ARG A 72 8.23 17.02 -28.00
C ARG A 72 6.80 17.47 -28.21
N TRP A 73 6.16 17.98 -27.17
CA TRP A 73 4.79 18.43 -27.23
C TRP A 73 4.64 19.67 -28.09
N ASP A 74 3.62 19.64 -28.95
CA ASP A 74 3.22 20.72 -29.81
C ASP A 74 1.89 21.28 -29.29
N ASN A 75 1.95 22.47 -28.69
CA ASN A 75 0.79 23.16 -28.12
C ASN A 75 -0.24 23.56 -29.19
N GLN A 76 0.17 23.75 -30.44
CA GLN A 76 -0.72 24.13 -31.53
C GLN A 76 -1.52 22.92 -32.01
N ASN A 77 -0.83 21.79 -32.24
CA ASN A 77 -1.43 20.58 -32.79
C ASN A 77 -1.92 19.58 -31.74
N LYS A 78 -1.61 19.81 -30.45
CA LYS A 78 -1.97 18.95 -29.30
C LYS A 78 -1.51 17.50 -29.44
N ILE A 79 -0.28 17.32 -29.96
CA ILE A 79 0.35 16.01 -30.18
C ILE A 79 1.82 16.05 -29.74
N CYS A 80 2.42 14.87 -29.53
CA CYS A 80 3.88 14.73 -29.48
C CYS A 80 4.44 14.72 -30.90
N ASN A 81 5.22 15.73 -31.25
CA ASN A 81 5.79 15.97 -32.58
C ASN A 81 7.32 15.86 -32.58
N TRP A 82 7.94 15.81 -33.75
CA TRP A 82 9.40 15.77 -33.87
C TRP A 82 10.07 17.02 -33.27
N PRO A 83 11.26 16.92 -32.66
CA PRO A 83 11.93 18.05 -32.01
C PRO A 83 12.22 19.27 -32.88
N GLN A 84 12.13 19.16 -34.22
CA GLN A 84 12.28 20.30 -35.13
C GLN A 84 10.95 21.02 -35.44
N ALA A 85 9.83 20.43 -35.05
CA ALA A 85 8.48 20.89 -35.42
C ALA A 85 7.57 21.11 -34.20
N PHE A 86 8.10 20.99 -32.98
CA PHE A 86 7.32 21.23 -31.76
C PHE A 86 7.14 22.72 -31.49
N ASN A 87 6.10 23.05 -30.74
CA ASN A 87 5.86 24.39 -30.24
C ASN A 87 5.46 24.32 -28.76
N CYS A 88 6.31 24.86 -27.89
CA CYS A 88 6.02 25.08 -26.46
C CYS A 88 5.96 26.57 -26.07
N ASP A 89 5.97 27.48 -27.05
CA ASP A 89 6.28 28.92 -26.99
C ASP A 89 6.35 29.51 -25.59
N ALA A 90 7.57 29.50 -25.03
CA ALA A 90 8.11 30.65 -24.32
C ALA A 90 8.59 31.62 -25.39
N ASP A 91 8.06 32.85 -25.43
CA ASP A 91 8.42 33.86 -26.41
C ASP A 91 9.95 34.06 -26.48
N GLN A 92 10.56 33.69 -27.61
CA GLN A 92 11.77 34.35 -28.07
C GLN A 92 11.38 35.67 -28.73
N ALA A 93 11.40 36.75 -27.93
CA ALA A 93 11.76 38.07 -28.43
C ALA A 93 12.27 38.92 -27.25
N PHE A 94 13.57 38.91 -27.00
CA PHE A 94 14.42 40.10 -27.18
C PHE A 94 15.89 39.75 -26.94
N SER A 95 16.68 40.08 -27.95
CA SER A 95 18.13 39.98 -28.01
C SER A 95 18.77 41.22 -27.37
N GLN A 96 19.82 40.98 -26.56
CA GLN A 96 20.99 41.82 -26.25
C GLN A 96 20.93 43.09 -25.33
N VAL A 97 21.63 42.95 -24.18
CA VAL A 97 22.71 43.82 -23.57
C VAL A 97 22.29 45.20 -22.95
N PRO A 98 22.94 45.83 -21.92
CA PRO A 98 24.13 45.52 -21.06
C PRO A 98 23.95 45.62 -19.51
N THR A 99 25.05 45.32 -18.82
CA THR A 99 25.42 45.41 -17.38
C THR A 99 24.95 46.59 -16.51
N LYS A 100 24.64 46.31 -15.23
CA LYS A 100 25.11 47.08 -14.04
C LYS A 100 25.02 46.22 -12.77
N PRO A 101 25.97 46.31 -11.81
CA PRO A 101 26.00 45.45 -10.64
C PRO A 101 25.03 45.96 -9.58
N VAL A 102 24.20 45.07 -9.03
CA VAL A 102 23.46 45.34 -7.80
C VAL A 102 24.13 44.56 -6.68
N SER A 103 24.62 45.33 -5.73
CA SER A 103 25.32 44.98 -4.51
C SER A 103 24.56 44.00 -3.62
N ASP A 104 25.34 43.19 -2.92
CA ASP A 104 24.99 42.44 -1.73
C ASP A 104 24.07 43.22 -0.77
N ALA A 105 22.94 42.61 -0.42
CA ALA A 105 22.43 42.46 0.94
C ALA A 105 20.94 42.04 0.91
N SER A 106 20.67 40.76 1.17
CA SER A 106 19.47 40.37 1.93
C SER A 106 19.68 39.01 2.56
N THR A 107 20.11 39.05 3.82
CA THR A 107 20.13 37.94 4.76
C THR A 107 18.70 37.60 5.17
N THR A 108 18.21 36.42 4.84
CA THR A 108 17.12 35.67 5.51
C THR A 108 16.90 34.38 4.71
N SER A 109 16.84 33.17 5.23
CA SER A 109 17.00 32.65 6.59
C SER A 109 17.08 31.13 6.41
N THR A 110 18.21 30.52 6.70
CA THR A 110 18.33 29.07 6.88
C THR A 110 17.60 28.70 8.17
N THR A 111 16.28 28.61 8.12
CA THR A 111 15.53 27.86 9.14
C THR A 111 15.81 26.38 8.88
N THR A 112 16.79 25.85 9.61
CA THR A 112 16.85 24.42 9.89
C THR A 112 15.43 23.97 10.28
N PRO A 113 14.85 22.95 9.64
CA PRO A 113 13.55 22.43 10.04
C PRO A 113 13.58 22.16 11.56
N ALA A 114 12.60 22.66 12.29
CA ALA A 114 12.49 22.37 13.71
C ALA A 114 12.51 20.84 13.90
N PRO A 115 13.20 20.33 14.95
CA PRO A 115 13.24 18.90 15.19
C PRO A 115 11.82 18.37 15.33
N ILE A 116 11.47 17.35 14.53
CA ILE A 116 10.17 16.68 14.62
C ILE A 116 10.03 16.18 16.05
N SER A 117 8.98 16.63 16.76
CA SER A 117 8.71 16.18 18.11
C SER A 117 8.50 14.66 18.12
N LYS A 118 9.09 13.94 19.08
CA LYS A 118 8.86 12.50 19.22
C LYS A 118 7.38 12.19 19.42
N CYS A 119 6.96 11.02 18.93
CA CYS A 119 5.59 10.55 19.13
C CYS A 119 5.31 10.29 20.62
N SER A 120 4.15 10.71 21.09
CA SER A 120 3.69 10.56 22.46
C SER A 120 2.16 10.53 22.52
N PRO A 121 1.55 10.04 23.62
CA PRO A 121 0.11 10.13 23.81
C PRO A 121 -0.44 11.57 23.80
N SER A 122 0.39 12.60 24.03
CA SER A 122 -0.06 14.00 24.00
C SER A 122 -0.17 14.63 22.60
N ASN A 123 0.46 14.03 21.59
CA ASN A 123 0.49 14.53 20.22
C ASN A 123 0.11 13.48 19.16
N CYS A 124 -0.33 12.30 19.60
CA CYS A 124 -0.77 11.19 18.76
C CYS A 124 -1.81 10.37 19.53
N ASP A 125 -3.06 10.45 19.10
CA ASP A 125 -4.17 9.83 19.81
C ASP A 125 -5.15 9.16 18.86
N ILE A 126 -5.80 8.10 19.34
CA ILE A 126 -6.77 7.32 18.58
C ILE A 126 -8.05 8.14 18.32
N PRO A 127 -8.76 7.91 17.20
CA PRO A 127 -8.58 6.84 16.22
C PRO A 127 -7.62 7.19 15.07
N ASN A 128 -7.06 8.41 15.03
CA ASN A 128 -6.35 8.90 13.85
C ASN A 128 -4.83 8.66 13.91
N CYS A 129 -4.28 8.49 15.10
CA CYS A 129 -2.84 8.29 15.29
C CYS A 129 -2.57 7.27 16.39
N PHE A 130 -1.57 6.42 16.17
CA PHE A 130 -1.07 5.50 17.19
C PHE A 130 0.44 5.32 17.04
N CYS A 131 1.22 5.62 18.08
CA CYS A 131 2.67 5.66 17.96
C CYS A 131 3.32 4.28 17.76
N TYR A 132 4.41 4.24 16.99
CA TYR A 132 5.33 3.11 16.94
C TYR A 132 5.71 2.64 18.36
N GLY A 133 5.63 1.33 18.60
CA GLY A 133 5.95 0.73 19.89
C GLY A 133 4.93 0.98 21.01
N SER A 134 3.82 1.68 20.76
CA SER A 134 2.77 1.86 21.77
C SER A 134 1.95 0.59 22.02
N ARG A 135 1.09 0.62 23.03
CA ARG A 135 0.09 -0.41 23.31
C ARG A 135 -1.30 0.18 23.45
N PRO A 136 -2.34 -0.54 23.02
CA PRO A 136 -3.70 -0.21 23.38
C PRO A 136 -3.85 -0.08 24.90
N ASN A 137 -4.65 0.88 25.35
CA ASN A 137 -4.95 1.08 26.77
C ASN A 137 -6.09 0.13 27.22
N ILE A 138 -5.85 -1.17 27.10
CA ILE A 138 -6.74 -2.26 27.51
C ILE A 138 -5.89 -3.38 28.13
N THR A 139 -6.44 -4.12 29.09
CA THR A 139 -5.72 -5.20 29.76
C THR A 139 -5.51 -6.39 28.81
N LEU A 140 -4.50 -7.23 29.05
CA LEU A 140 -4.26 -8.40 28.20
C LEU A 140 -5.41 -9.42 28.27
N GLU A 141 -6.07 -9.48 29.41
CA GLU A 141 -7.22 -10.35 29.66
C GLU A 141 -8.42 -9.95 28.79
N GLU A 142 -8.66 -8.65 28.65
CA GLU A 142 -9.76 -8.08 27.87
C GLU A 142 -9.41 -7.94 26.37
N THR A 143 -8.13 -7.99 26.01
CA THR A 143 -7.70 -7.83 24.61
C THR A 143 -7.91 -9.12 23.81
N PRO A 144 -8.75 -9.14 22.76
CA PRO A 144 -8.90 -10.32 21.92
C PRO A 144 -7.60 -10.61 21.15
N GLN A 145 -7.27 -11.89 20.98
CA GLN A 145 -6.19 -12.30 20.09
C GLN A 145 -6.67 -12.27 18.64
N PHE A 146 -6.16 -11.34 17.84
CA PHE A 146 -6.39 -11.34 16.39
C PHE A 146 -5.42 -12.29 15.68
N VAL A 147 -5.91 -13.01 14.68
CA VAL A 147 -5.08 -13.80 13.77
C VAL A 147 -5.36 -13.33 12.35
N LEU A 148 -4.35 -12.75 11.71
CA LEU A 148 -4.44 -12.17 10.37
C LEU A 148 -3.94 -13.20 9.36
N LEU A 149 -4.86 -13.97 8.77
CA LEU A 149 -4.54 -14.89 7.68
C LEU A 149 -4.43 -14.09 6.39
N THR A 150 -3.28 -14.18 5.71
CA THR A 150 -3.09 -13.52 4.42
C THR A 150 -2.47 -14.44 3.39
N PHE A 151 -2.83 -14.18 2.14
CA PHE A 151 -2.26 -14.83 0.97
C PHE A 151 -1.75 -13.76 0.00
N ASP A 152 -0.49 -13.87 -0.35
CA ASP A 152 0.14 -12.98 -1.32
C ASP A 152 0.13 -13.65 -2.71
N ASP A 153 0.32 -12.85 -3.74
CA ASP A 153 0.38 -13.21 -5.17
C ASP A 153 -0.97 -13.55 -5.86
N ALA A 154 -0.85 -14.05 -7.09
CA ALA A 154 -1.93 -14.26 -8.01
C ALA A 154 -2.98 -15.26 -7.51
N VAL A 155 -4.25 -14.89 -7.64
CA VAL A 155 -5.37 -15.81 -7.41
C VAL A 155 -5.59 -16.63 -8.68
N THR A 156 -4.98 -17.80 -8.73
CA THR A 156 -5.15 -18.75 -9.85
C THR A 156 -6.20 -19.81 -9.53
N ILE A 157 -6.72 -20.45 -10.57
CA ILE A 157 -7.67 -21.57 -10.41
C ILE A 157 -7.08 -22.72 -9.57
N SER A 158 -5.77 -22.98 -9.69
CA SER A 158 -5.09 -24.08 -9.00
C SER A 158 -5.09 -23.89 -7.48
N VAL A 159 -4.65 -22.71 -7.00
CA VAL A 159 -4.66 -22.40 -5.56
C VAL A 159 -6.08 -22.23 -5.04
N TYR A 160 -6.99 -21.66 -5.85
CA TYR A 160 -8.38 -21.49 -5.45
C TYR A 160 -9.09 -22.83 -5.22
N SER A 161 -9.02 -23.76 -6.17
CA SER A 161 -9.72 -25.05 -6.06
C SER A 161 -9.15 -25.94 -4.95
N SER A 162 -7.84 -25.85 -4.72
CA SER A 162 -7.12 -26.75 -3.82
C SER A 162 -7.10 -26.23 -2.38
N VAL A 163 -7.03 -24.92 -2.18
CA VAL A 163 -6.86 -24.29 -0.87
C VAL A 163 -8.04 -23.37 -0.55
N TYR A 164 -8.22 -22.28 -1.28
CA TYR A 164 -9.12 -21.19 -0.87
C TYR A 164 -10.58 -21.63 -0.79
N ARG A 165 -11.08 -22.34 -1.80
CA ARG A 165 -12.49 -22.72 -1.86
C ARG A 165 -12.89 -23.56 -0.66
N LYS A 166 -12.15 -24.63 -0.36
CA LYS A 166 -12.48 -25.53 0.76
C LYS A 166 -12.33 -24.81 2.11
N LEU A 167 -11.29 -23.99 2.26
CA LEU A 167 -10.98 -23.32 3.52
C LEU A 167 -11.93 -22.16 3.83
N LEU A 168 -12.18 -21.30 2.84
CA LEU A 168 -12.72 -19.96 3.03
C LEU A 168 -14.13 -19.77 2.46
N ILE A 169 -14.50 -20.52 1.42
CA ILE A 169 -15.80 -20.39 0.73
C ILE A 169 -16.78 -21.45 1.23
N ASP A 170 -16.44 -22.72 1.03
CA ASP A 170 -17.26 -23.86 1.44
C ASP A 170 -17.19 -24.08 2.96
N ASN A 171 -16.22 -23.45 3.64
CA ASN A 171 -15.91 -23.63 5.07
C ASN A 171 -15.92 -25.10 5.49
N TYR A 172 -15.26 -25.96 4.71
CA TYR A 172 -15.32 -27.41 4.82
C TYR A 172 -14.96 -27.93 6.22
N TRP A 173 -14.15 -27.17 6.95
CA TRP A 173 -13.68 -27.52 8.30
C TRP A 173 -14.40 -26.79 9.44
N ASN A 174 -15.49 -26.07 9.17
CA ASN A 174 -16.29 -25.36 10.17
C ASN A 174 -15.46 -24.41 11.06
N LEU A 175 -14.63 -23.57 10.43
CA LEU A 175 -13.82 -22.58 11.14
C LEU A 175 -14.62 -21.30 11.34
N TYR A 176 -14.93 -20.99 12.60
CA TYR A 176 -15.68 -19.81 13.00
C TYR A 176 -14.90 -18.98 14.02
N ASN A 177 -15.14 -17.68 14.02
CA ASN A 177 -14.73 -16.81 15.11
C ASN A 177 -15.67 -17.00 16.32
N PRO A 178 -15.28 -16.55 17.54
CA PRO A 178 -16.16 -16.64 18.72
C PRO A 178 -17.52 -15.95 18.57
N ASN A 179 -17.64 -15.01 17.63
CA ASN A 179 -18.90 -14.34 17.28
C ASN A 179 -19.75 -15.12 16.25
N ASN A 180 -19.40 -16.38 15.97
CA ASN A 180 -20.07 -17.27 15.04
C ASN A 180 -20.01 -16.86 13.55
N CYS A 181 -19.23 -15.84 13.20
CA CYS A 181 -18.91 -15.53 11.80
C CYS A 181 -17.83 -16.48 11.29
N SER A 182 -17.93 -16.94 10.04
CA SER A 182 -16.83 -17.70 9.42
C SER A 182 -15.55 -16.86 9.39
N ILE A 183 -14.40 -17.50 9.50
CA ILE A 183 -13.10 -16.82 9.44
C ILE A 183 -12.95 -16.02 8.15
N LYS A 184 -12.10 -14.98 8.19
CA LYS A 184 -11.81 -14.11 7.05
C LYS A 184 -10.30 -14.07 6.83
N SER A 185 -9.94 -13.63 5.63
CA SER A 185 -8.58 -13.59 5.12
C SER A 185 -8.43 -12.32 4.30
N THR A 186 -7.20 -11.84 4.19
CA THR A 186 -6.82 -10.74 3.28
C THR A 186 -5.97 -11.30 2.14
N PHE A 187 -6.23 -10.88 0.92
CA PHE A 187 -5.49 -11.29 -0.27
C PHE A 187 -4.72 -10.11 -0.84
N PHE A 188 -3.39 -10.14 -0.78
CA PHE A 188 -2.52 -9.17 -1.44
C PHE A 188 -2.22 -9.70 -2.84
N ILE A 189 -3.03 -9.29 -3.82
CA ILE A 189 -3.00 -9.90 -5.16
C ILE A 189 -2.09 -9.13 -6.12
N THR A 190 -1.49 -9.83 -7.07
CA THR A 190 -0.79 -9.24 -8.23
C THR A 190 -1.66 -9.32 -9.47
N HIS A 191 -1.34 -8.56 -10.53
CA HIS A 191 -2.11 -8.62 -11.77
C HIS A 191 -1.86 -9.93 -12.55
N ASN A 192 -0.59 -10.25 -12.78
CA ASN A 192 -0.22 -11.34 -13.68
C ASN A 192 -0.76 -12.69 -13.18
N TYR A 193 -1.43 -13.42 -14.07
CA TYR A 193 -2.07 -14.73 -13.82
C TYR A 193 -3.28 -14.73 -12.87
N THR A 194 -3.70 -13.58 -12.34
CA THR A 194 -4.89 -13.49 -11.50
C THR A 194 -6.17 -13.67 -12.30
N ASP A 195 -7.02 -14.59 -11.86
CA ASP A 195 -8.39 -14.72 -12.31
C ASP A 195 -9.30 -13.80 -11.47
N TYR A 196 -9.66 -12.66 -12.05
CA TYR A 196 -10.49 -11.66 -11.39
C TYR A 196 -11.91 -12.14 -11.07
N SER A 197 -12.42 -13.20 -11.73
CA SER A 197 -13.71 -13.78 -11.36
C SER A 197 -13.64 -14.51 -10.01
N LEU A 198 -12.49 -15.12 -9.71
CA LEU A 198 -12.22 -15.75 -8.42
C LEU A 198 -11.95 -14.69 -7.34
N VAL A 199 -11.25 -13.62 -7.68
CA VAL A 199 -11.09 -12.44 -6.80
C VAL A 199 -12.45 -11.86 -6.41
N GLN A 200 -13.35 -11.67 -7.38
CA GLN A 200 -14.73 -11.24 -7.10
C GLN A 200 -15.43 -12.20 -6.14
N THR A 201 -15.28 -13.52 -6.35
CA THR A 201 -15.90 -14.53 -5.50
C THR A 201 -15.37 -14.45 -4.06
N LEU A 202 -14.05 -14.31 -3.88
CA LEU A 202 -13.44 -14.13 -2.56
C LEU A 202 -13.99 -12.86 -1.87
N TYR A 203 -14.08 -11.76 -2.61
CA TYR A 203 -14.67 -10.52 -2.09
C TYR A 203 -16.15 -10.67 -1.71
N ASP A 204 -16.96 -11.33 -2.53
CA ASP A 204 -18.39 -11.56 -2.27
C ASP A 204 -18.63 -12.39 -1.00
N TYR A 205 -17.68 -13.25 -0.63
CA TYR A 205 -17.68 -14.01 0.64
C TYR A 205 -17.11 -13.22 1.83
N GLY A 206 -16.80 -11.94 1.62
CA GLY A 206 -16.40 -10.99 2.66
C GLY A 206 -14.90 -10.99 2.97
N HIS A 207 -14.07 -11.63 2.14
CA HIS A 207 -12.62 -11.52 2.26
C HIS A 207 -12.12 -10.16 1.77
N GLU A 208 -11.05 -9.68 2.38
CA GLU A 208 -10.44 -8.42 1.96
C GLU A 208 -9.55 -8.65 0.73
N ILE A 209 -9.65 -7.75 -0.24
CA ILE A 209 -8.75 -7.70 -1.40
C ILE A 209 -7.87 -6.46 -1.25
N ALA A 210 -6.55 -6.68 -1.29
CA ALA A 210 -5.52 -5.68 -1.11
C ALA A 210 -4.50 -5.73 -2.26
N ASP A 211 -3.74 -4.65 -2.39
CA ASP A 211 -2.84 -4.42 -3.51
C ASP A 211 -1.44 -5.02 -3.27
N HIS A 212 -0.90 -5.72 -4.27
CA HIS A 212 0.46 -6.26 -4.27
C HIS A 212 1.24 -5.89 -5.55
N THR A 213 0.97 -4.72 -6.13
CA THR A 213 1.49 -4.22 -7.41
C THR A 213 1.04 -4.98 -8.67
N VAL A 214 1.11 -4.30 -9.82
CA VAL A 214 0.77 -4.91 -11.12
C VAL A 214 1.76 -6.03 -11.45
N ASN A 215 3.06 -5.70 -11.50
CA ASN A 215 4.09 -6.57 -12.06
C ASN A 215 4.90 -7.34 -11.02
N HIS A 216 4.51 -7.26 -9.73
CA HIS A 216 5.25 -7.87 -8.62
C HIS A 216 6.70 -7.36 -8.54
N VAL A 217 6.86 -6.04 -8.61
CA VAL A 217 8.15 -5.34 -8.56
C VAL A 217 8.20 -4.29 -7.45
N SER A 218 9.41 -4.08 -6.91
CA SER A 218 9.72 -3.11 -5.85
C SER A 218 11.16 -2.58 -5.97
N ASN A 219 11.60 -2.39 -7.23
CA ASN A 219 12.97 -2.05 -7.59
C ASN A 219 13.20 -0.57 -7.92
N THR A 220 12.20 0.27 -7.69
CA THR A 220 12.21 1.71 -8.00
C THR A 220 11.59 2.51 -6.86
N ASP A 221 12.01 3.76 -6.73
CA ASP A 221 11.42 4.78 -5.85
C ASP A 221 10.95 6.01 -6.65
N LEU A 222 10.90 5.91 -7.98
CA LEU A 222 10.34 6.96 -8.85
C LEU A 222 8.82 6.98 -8.72
N TYR A 223 8.28 8.13 -8.33
CA TYR A 223 6.84 8.27 -8.04
C TYR A 223 5.94 7.78 -9.17
N SER A 224 6.25 8.08 -10.42
CA SER A 224 5.45 7.62 -11.57
C SER A 224 5.41 6.10 -11.71
N GLU A 225 6.51 5.42 -11.44
CA GLU A 225 6.61 3.96 -11.56
C GLU A 225 5.91 3.30 -10.38
N VAL A 226 6.18 3.75 -9.15
CA VAL A 226 5.48 3.29 -7.93
C VAL A 226 3.97 3.52 -8.04
N TYR A 227 3.54 4.69 -8.51
CA TYR A 227 2.13 4.98 -8.76
C TYR A 227 1.52 4.01 -9.78
N SER A 228 2.22 3.76 -10.90
CA SER A 228 1.72 2.84 -11.93
C SER A 228 1.59 1.40 -11.43
N GLU A 229 2.45 0.98 -10.52
CA GLU A 229 2.41 -0.34 -9.91
C GLU A 229 1.29 -0.46 -8.88
N ILE A 230 1.16 0.52 -7.97
CA ILE A 230 0.18 0.46 -6.86
C ILE A 230 -1.21 0.89 -7.33
N VAL A 231 -1.35 2.12 -7.81
CA VAL A 231 -2.66 2.65 -8.21
C VAL A 231 -3.16 1.95 -9.47
N GLY A 232 -2.25 1.59 -10.38
CA GLY A 232 -2.60 0.84 -11.59
C GLY A 232 -3.20 -0.53 -11.28
N LEU A 233 -2.73 -1.25 -10.25
CA LEU A 233 -3.36 -2.51 -9.86
C LEU A 233 -4.74 -2.27 -9.25
N ARG A 234 -4.92 -1.29 -8.36
CA ARG A 234 -6.26 -0.93 -7.86
C ARG A 234 -7.24 -0.63 -9.00
N ASP A 235 -6.81 0.14 -10.01
CA ASP A 235 -7.63 0.44 -11.19
C ASP A 235 -7.98 -0.83 -11.98
N LEU A 236 -7.03 -1.76 -12.14
CA LEU A 236 -7.27 -3.06 -12.78
C LEU A 236 -8.30 -3.90 -12.00
N ILE A 237 -8.22 -3.93 -10.67
CA ILE A 237 -9.19 -4.64 -9.82
C ILE A 237 -10.58 -4.05 -10.03
N VAL A 238 -10.73 -2.72 -9.92
CA VAL A 238 -12.02 -2.03 -10.09
C VAL A 238 -12.61 -2.28 -11.49
N ASN A 239 -11.78 -2.25 -12.52
CA ASN A 239 -12.23 -2.44 -13.90
C ASN A 239 -12.60 -3.90 -14.23
N LYS A 240 -11.96 -4.88 -13.57
CA LYS A 240 -12.16 -6.31 -13.85
C LYS A 240 -13.09 -7.01 -12.88
N THR A 241 -13.55 -6.30 -11.85
CA THR A 241 -14.45 -6.79 -10.80
C THR A 241 -15.58 -5.76 -10.57
N LYS A 242 -16.43 -6.02 -9.59
CA LYS A 242 -17.45 -5.10 -9.07
C LYS A 242 -17.05 -4.54 -7.69
N ILE A 243 -15.80 -4.76 -7.29
CA ILE A 243 -15.24 -4.25 -6.03
C ILE A 243 -15.13 -2.74 -6.15
N LYS A 244 -15.58 -2.02 -5.12
CA LYS A 244 -15.49 -0.56 -5.13
C LYS A 244 -14.06 -0.13 -4.87
N PRO A 245 -13.58 0.97 -5.48
CA PRO A 245 -12.24 1.49 -5.23
C PRO A 245 -11.93 1.67 -3.74
N ASN A 246 -12.90 2.19 -2.99
CA ASN A 246 -12.77 2.47 -1.56
C ASN A 246 -12.68 1.21 -0.68
N ASP A 247 -12.98 0.02 -1.21
CA ASP A 247 -12.88 -1.24 -0.47
C ASP A 247 -11.49 -1.89 -0.62
N ILE A 248 -10.64 -1.40 -1.54
CA ILE A 248 -9.26 -1.86 -1.76
C ILE A 248 -8.32 -0.98 -0.93
N LYS A 249 -8.20 -1.26 0.36
CA LYS A 249 -7.58 -0.33 1.33
C LYS A 249 -6.15 -0.66 1.72
N GLY A 250 -5.77 -1.93 1.63
CA GLY A 250 -4.45 -2.43 2.02
C GLY A 250 -3.47 -2.45 0.86
N PHE A 251 -2.19 -2.35 1.22
CA PHE A 251 -1.07 -2.59 0.33
C PHE A 251 0.02 -3.41 1.03
N ARG A 252 0.74 -4.22 0.26
CA ARG A 252 1.99 -4.84 0.66
C ARG A 252 2.95 -4.79 -0.50
N SER A 253 4.21 -4.44 -0.25
CA SER A 253 5.21 -4.38 -1.31
C SER A 253 5.78 -5.77 -1.66
N PRO A 254 5.99 -6.10 -2.95
CA PRO A 254 6.67 -7.31 -3.39
C PRO A 254 8.01 -7.53 -2.70
N TYR A 255 8.26 -8.80 -2.35
CA TYR A 255 9.47 -9.24 -1.61
C TYR A 255 9.66 -8.56 -0.25
N LEU A 256 8.62 -7.90 0.27
CA LEU A 256 8.66 -7.08 1.48
C LEU A 256 9.71 -5.96 1.38
N LYS A 257 9.98 -5.47 0.17
CA LYS A 257 10.97 -4.42 -0.05
C LYS A 257 10.28 -3.07 -0.18
N ILE A 258 10.59 -2.17 0.74
CA ILE A 258 10.01 -0.82 0.77
C ILE A 258 10.58 0.03 -0.37
N MET A 259 9.72 0.76 -1.10
CA MET A 259 10.10 1.65 -2.21
C MET A 259 10.38 3.10 -1.74
N GLY A 260 11.05 3.23 -0.58
CA GLY A 260 11.33 4.51 0.08
C GLY A 260 10.07 5.26 0.54
N ASP A 261 10.23 6.55 0.88
CA ASP A 261 9.09 7.40 1.25
C ASP A 261 8.07 7.57 0.10
N THR A 262 8.51 7.38 -1.15
CA THR A 262 7.64 7.42 -2.34
C THR A 262 6.48 6.42 -2.24
N GLN A 263 6.73 5.21 -1.72
CA GLN A 263 5.67 4.21 -1.47
C GLN A 263 4.53 4.82 -0.64
N TYR A 264 4.89 5.40 0.50
CA TYR A 264 3.94 5.93 1.46
C TYR A 264 3.27 7.21 0.96
N ASP A 265 3.98 8.05 0.20
CA ASP A 265 3.37 9.21 -0.50
C ASP A 265 2.28 8.76 -1.48
N VAL A 266 2.55 7.73 -2.30
CA VAL A 266 1.57 7.17 -3.25
C VAL A 266 0.38 6.60 -2.51
N LEU A 267 0.61 5.78 -1.48
CA LEU A 267 -0.47 5.18 -0.69
C LEU A 267 -1.38 6.26 -0.07
N ARG A 268 -0.78 7.24 0.61
CA ARG A 268 -1.49 8.32 1.28
C ARG A 268 -2.24 9.21 0.30
N SER A 269 -1.59 9.66 -0.77
CA SER A 269 -2.20 10.55 -1.77
C SER A 269 -3.37 9.91 -2.51
N ASN A 270 -3.40 8.57 -2.55
CA ASN A 270 -4.45 7.79 -3.18
C ASN A 270 -5.35 7.06 -2.16
N GLN A 271 -5.42 7.53 -0.91
CA GLN A 271 -6.40 7.06 0.07
C GLN A 271 -6.32 5.55 0.38
N PHE A 272 -5.14 4.93 0.27
CA PHE A 272 -4.89 3.65 0.96
C PHE A 272 -4.94 3.87 2.47
N LEU A 273 -5.49 2.89 3.19
CA LEU A 273 -5.63 2.98 4.64
C LEU A 273 -4.38 2.49 5.35
N TYR A 274 -3.77 1.42 4.83
CA TYR A 274 -2.63 0.80 5.49
C TYR A 274 -1.62 0.17 4.51
N ASP A 275 -0.37 0.16 4.93
CA ASP A 275 0.71 -0.69 4.44
C ASP A 275 0.91 -1.87 5.40
N SER A 276 1.38 -3.00 4.87
CA SER A 276 1.80 -4.16 5.66
C SER A 276 3.10 -4.73 5.07
N THR A 277 4.13 -3.89 5.04
CA THR A 277 5.44 -4.22 4.46
C THR A 277 6.55 -4.16 5.49
N ILE A 278 6.44 -3.31 6.52
CA ILE A 278 7.53 -3.09 7.48
C ILE A 278 7.69 -4.33 8.35
N THR A 279 8.85 -4.96 8.25
CA THR A 279 9.19 -6.13 9.07
C THR A 279 9.71 -5.72 10.43
N ASN A 280 9.69 -6.66 11.36
CA ASN A 280 10.26 -6.49 12.69
C ASN A 280 10.75 -7.83 13.24
N ILE A 281 11.83 -7.83 14.02
CA ILE A 281 12.44 -9.03 14.63
C ILE A 281 12.35 -9.08 16.16
N GLU A 282 11.58 -8.20 16.82
CA GLU A 282 11.47 -8.15 18.29
C GLU A 282 11.26 -9.55 18.92
N LEU A 283 10.40 -10.39 18.32
CA LEU A 283 10.09 -11.74 18.81
C LEU A 283 11.29 -12.71 18.84
N GLN A 284 12.23 -12.56 17.91
CA GLN A 284 13.45 -13.38 17.86
C GLN A 284 14.39 -13.05 19.02
N VAL A 285 14.49 -11.76 19.36
CA VAL A 285 15.38 -11.25 20.42
C VAL A 285 14.70 -11.20 21.79
N GLY A 286 13.54 -11.85 21.95
CA GLY A 286 12.81 -11.93 23.21
C GLY A 286 12.17 -10.62 23.66
N ARG A 287 11.98 -9.68 22.74
CA ARG A 287 11.30 -8.41 22.97
C ARG A 287 9.87 -8.46 22.47
N ARG A 288 9.09 -7.45 22.87
CA ARG A 288 7.66 -7.39 22.58
C ARG A 288 7.42 -7.03 21.11
N PRO A 289 6.63 -7.80 20.35
CA PRO A 289 6.21 -7.44 19.00
C PRO A 289 5.41 -6.14 18.95
N LEU A 290 5.30 -5.56 17.75
CA LEU A 290 4.66 -4.29 17.52
C LEU A 290 3.16 -4.45 17.27
N TRP A 291 2.37 -3.59 17.91
CA TRP A 291 0.99 -3.32 17.50
C TRP A 291 0.99 -2.51 16.19
N PRO A 292 -0.07 -2.56 15.38
CA PRO A 292 -0.26 -1.60 14.29
C PRO A 292 -0.13 -0.17 14.78
N PHE A 293 0.49 0.69 13.97
CA PHE A 293 0.79 2.08 14.30
C PHE A 293 0.60 2.95 13.08
N THR A 294 0.53 4.27 13.26
CA THR A 294 0.47 5.20 12.12
C THR A 294 1.83 5.80 11.83
N LEU A 295 2.04 6.17 10.56
CA LEU A 295 3.26 6.78 10.07
C LEU A 295 3.27 8.32 10.22
N ASP A 296 2.45 8.86 11.12
CA ASP A 296 2.44 10.28 11.50
C ASP A 296 3.80 10.76 12.02
N TYR A 297 4.62 9.84 12.53
CA TYR A 297 5.97 10.10 13.01
C TYR A 297 6.95 9.12 12.34
N PRO A 298 8.18 9.57 11.99
CA PRO A 298 9.17 8.70 11.38
C PRO A 298 9.55 7.55 12.31
N ILE A 299 9.89 6.40 11.72
CA ILE A 299 10.40 5.25 12.47
C ILE A 299 11.92 5.43 12.61
N ASP A 300 12.44 5.19 13.81
CA ASP A 300 13.88 5.18 14.03
C ASP A 300 14.55 4.11 13.14
N ASP A 301 15.74 4.41 12.63
CA ASP A 301 16.52 3.56 11.70
C ASP A 301 16.75 2.11 12.17
N ASN A 302 16.70 1.86 13.48
CA ASN A 302 16.87 0.54 14.08
C ASN A 302 15.55 -0.24 14.24
N GLY A 303 14.40 0.42 14.03
CA GLY A 303 13.05 -0.12 14.19
C GLY A 303 12.46 -0.74 12.93
N CYS A 304 13.19 -0.72 11.82
CA CYS A 304 12.77 -1.23 10.51
C CYS A 304 13.96 -1.97 9.84
N PRO A 305 13.97 -3.32 9.84
CA PRO A 305 15.06 -4.12 9.28
C PRO A 305 15.12 -4.13 7.75
N ASN A 306 13.97 -4.10 7.07
CA ASN A 306 13.86 -4.17 5.61
C ASN A 306 13.94 -2.79 4.95
N ARG A 307 15.14 -2.20 5.00
CA ARG A 307 15.44 -0.88 4.43
C ARG A 307 15.12 -0.77 2.93
N PRO A 308 14.86 0.45 2.41
CA PRO A 308 14.82 1.74 3.11
C PRO A 308 13.58 1.94 3.99
N CYS A 309 13.74 2.56 5.15
CA CYS A 309 12.63 2.83 6.07
C CYS A 309 12.01 4.22 5.79
N PRO A 310 10.72 4.44 6.10
CA PRO A 310 10.10 5.75 5.94
C PRO A 310 10.81 6.79 6.82
N ALA A 311 11.45 7.78 6.19
CA ALA A 311 12.18 8.83 6.87
C ALA A 311 11.33 10.09 7.07
N ARG A 312 10.21 10.21 6.34
CA ARG A 312 9.25 11.32 6.46
C ARG A 312 7.99 10.91 7.19
N GLN A 313 7.21 11.92 7.56
CA GLN A 313 5.88 11.73 8.13
C GLN A 313 4.87 11.46 7.02
N HIS A 314 4.06 10.43 7.21
CA HIS A 314 2.90 10.07 6.39
C HIS A 314 1.62 10.03 7.25
N PRO A 315 1.15 11.19 7.76
CA PRO A 315 0.02 11.24 8.69
C PRO A 315 -1.23 10.52 8.23
N GLY A 316 -1.80 9.70 9.12
CA GLY A 316 -3.02 8.95 8.93
C GLY A 316 -2.87 7.62 8.15
N LEU A 317 -1.69 7.34 7.57
CA LEU A 317 -1.42 6.04 6.97
C LEU A 317 -1.02 5.05 8.06
N TRP A 318 -1.72 3.92 8.13
CA TRP A 318 -1.42 2.86 9.09
C TRP A 318 -0.35 1.92 8.55
N GLU A 319 0.49 1.41 9.44
CA GLU A 319 1.34 0.26 9.22
C GLU A 319 0.77 -0.90 10.05
N ILE A 320 0.51 -2.03 9.39
CA ILE A 320 0.29 -3.32 10.04
C ILE A 320 1.62 -4.09 9.97
N PRO A 321 2.48 -3.96 11.00
CA PRO A 321 3.86 -4.40 10.90
C PRO A 321 3.95 -5.92 10.83
N MET A 322 4.81 -6.42 9.96
CA MET A 322 5.12 -7.83 9.84
C MET A 322 6.07 -8.27 10.96
N ASN A 323 5.48 -8.59 12.12
CA ASN A 323 6.22 -9.19 13.22
C ASN A 323 6.73 -10.58 12.80
N SER A 324 8.04 -10.70 12.63
CA SER A 324 8.67 -11.92 12.12
C SER A 324 8.42 -13.09 13.05
N TRP A 325 8.13 -14.23 12.42
CA TRP A 325 8.05 -15.52 13.06
C TRP A 325 9.44 -16.01 13.44
N VAL A 326 9.49 -16.98 14.35
CA VAL A 326 10.72 -17.67 14.71
C VAL A 326 10.61 -19.12 14.27
N GLY A 327 11.49 -19.52 13.35
CA GLY A 327 11.61 -20.89 12.86
C GLY A 327 12.14 -21.84 13.95
N SER A 328 12.08 -23.14 13.66
CA SER A 328 12.50 -24.19 14.60
C SER A 328 14.00 -24.19 14.89
N ASN A 329 14.81 -23.53 14.07
CA ASN A 329 16.24 -23.27 14.33
C ASN A 329 16.50 -21.93 15.06
N GLY A 330 15.47 -21.18 15.42
CA GLY A 330 15.58 -19.92 16.17
C GLY A 330 15.83 -18.67 15.31
N PHE A 331 15.89 -18.78 13.98
CA PHE A 331 16.02 -17.62 13.09
C PHE A 331 14.66 -16.99 12.77
N SER A 332 14.67 -15.66 12.53
CA SER A 332 13.48 -14.92 12.14
C SER A 332 13.12 -15.06 10.67
N CYS A 333 11.84 -14.92 10.37
CA CYS A 333 11.29 -14.97 9.01
C CYS A 333 10.01 -14.13 8.93
N GLY A 334 9.88 -13.30 7.89
CA GLY A 334 8.73 -12.40 7.73
C GLY A 334 7.43 -13.08 7.28
N MET A 335 7.56 -14.22 6.61
CA MET A 335 6.46 -15.05 6.08
C MET A 335 6.60 -16.47 6.61
N ILE A 336 5.48 -17.16 6.83
CA ILE A 336 5.50 -18.49 7.47
C ILE A 336 6.15 -19.57 6.60
N ASP A 337 6.21 -19.35 5.29
CA ASP A 337 6.87 -20.21 4.31
C ASP A 337 8.37 -19.91 4.11
N GLY A 338 8.85 -18.79 4.65
CA GLY A 338 10.27 -18.47 4.76
C GLY A 338 10.92 -19.04 6.02
N CYS A 339 10.16 -19.73 6.87
CA CYS A 339 10.63 -20.26 8.15
C CYS A 339 11.00 -21.74 8.08
N THR A 340 11.97 -22.15 8.90
CA THR A 340 12.22 -23.56 9.14
C THR A 340 11.16 -24.13 10.10
N VAL A 341 10.68 -25.32 9.78
CA VAL A 341 9.62 -26.04 10.50
C VAL A 341 10.22 -27.14 11.38
N LYS A 342 11.31 -27.78 10.95
CA LYS A 342 11.98 -28.84 11.71
C LYS A 342 13.49 -28.73 11.59
N GLY A 343 14.18 -28.38 12.69
CA GLY A 343 15.62 -28.11 12.62
C GLY A 343 15.89 -27.03 11.57
N ASN A 344 16.67 -27.37 10.53
CA ASN A 344 16.93 -26.48 9.40
C ASN A 344 16.04 -26.74 8.17
N ASP A 345 15.10 -27.68 8.25
CA ASP A 345 14.20 -28.00 7.15
C ASP A 345 12.98 -27.06 7.13
N PHE A 346 12.58 -26.63 5.94
CA PHE A 346 11.38 -25.82 5.69
C PHE A 346 10.08 -26.65 5.66
N THR A 347 10.18 -27.96 5.90
CA THR A 347 9.07 -28.91 5.87
C THR A 347 9.18 -29.88 7.04
N GLY A 348 8.13 -30.64 7.30
CA GLY A 348 8.05 -31.60 8.39
C GLY A 348 6.78 -32.41 8.36
N THR A 349 6.55 -33.20 9.40
CA THR A 349 5.26 -33.87 9.62
C THR A 349 4.17 -32.86 10.02
N VAL A 350 2.91 -33.31 10.05
CA VAL A 350 1.80 -32.49 10.57
C VAL A 350 2.09 -32.00 11.99
N ASP A 351 2.65 -32.85 12.85
CA ASP A 351 3.00 -32.48 14.23
C ASP A 351 4.13 -31.44 14.30
N ASP A 352 5.12 -31.52 13.40
CA ASP A 352 6.18 -30.53 13.30
C ASP A 352 5.58 -29.14 12.95
N PHE A 353 4.67 -29.08 11.98
CA PHE A 353 3.95 -27.85 11.64
C PHE A 353 3.09 -27.35 12.79
N VAL A 354 2.33 -28.22 13.47
CA VAL A 354 1.50 -27.84 14.63
C VAL A 354 2.37 -27.28 15.75
N ALA A 355 3.51 -27.89 16.05
CA ALA A 355 4.44 -27.41 17.06
C ALA A 355 5.00 -26.02 16.67
N TYR A 356 5.41 -25.85 15.41
CA TYR A 356 5.89 -24.59 14.87
C TYR A 356 4.84 -23.45 14.97
N TYR A 357 3.59 -23.72 14.58
CA TYR A 357 2.50 -22.75 14.67
C TYR A 357 2.12 -22.43 16.13
N ARG A 358 2.02 -23.44 17.00
CA ARG A 358 1.69 -23.24 18.43
C ARG A 358 2.77 -22.46 19.16
N ASN A 359 4.05 -22.74 18.89
CA ASN A 359 5.16 -22.03 19.51
C ASN A 359 5.10 -20.52 19.22
N ASN A 360 4.88 -20.16 17.95
CA ASN A 360 4.72 -18.76 17.58
C ASN A 360 3.43 -18.17 18.15
N PHE A 361 2.29 -18.86 18.04
CA PHE A 361 1.02 -18.41 18.63
C PHE A 361 1.15 -18.03 20.09
N ASN A 362 1.80 -18.85 20.91
CA ASN A 362 1.99 -18.57 22.33
C ASN A 362 2.76 -17.26 22.57
N LYS A 363 3.74 -16.93 21.71
CA LYS A 363 4.50 -15.67 21.81
C LYS A 363 3.64 -14.45 21.49
N PHE A 364 2.81 -14.52 20.44
CA PHE A 364 1.87 -13.46 20.10
C PHE A 364 0.78 -13.33 21.18
N TYR A 365 0.21 -14.44 21.62
CA TYR A 365 -0.85 -14.52 22.62
C TYR A 365 -0.45 -13.95 23.98
N ALA A 366 0.81 -14.15 24.40
CA ALA A 366 1.34 -13.57 25.62
C ALA A 366 1.30 -12.03 25.64
N GLN A 367 1.25 -11.37 24.47
CA GLN A 367 1.24 -9.92 24.33
C GLN A 367 -0.06 -9.40 23.65
N ARG A 368 -0.96 -10.32 23.26
CA ARG A 368 -2.21 -10.09 22.51
C ARG A 368 -2.07 -9.26 21.23
N VAL A 369 -0.85 -9.10 20.73
CA VAL A 369 -0.60 -8.46 19.44
C VAL A 369 -1.24 -9.29 18.32
N PRO A 370 -1.73 -8.68 17.24
CA PRO A 370 -2.20 -9.42 16.09
C PRO A 370 -1.13 -10.41 15.60
N MET A 371 -1.49 -11.69 15.55
CA MET A 371 -0.62 -12.73 15.01
C MET A 371 -0.81 -12.79 13.50
N HIS A 372 0.29 -12.67 12.78
CA HIS A 372 0.29 -12.67 11.32
C HIS A 372 0.50 -14.07 10.79
N LEU A 373 -0.45 -14.65 10.07
CA LEU A 373 -0.27 -15.88 9.29
C LEU A 373 -0.11 -15.51 7.81
N PHE A 374 1.02 -14.87 7.49
CA PHE A 374 1.32 -14.39 6.15
C PHE A 374 2.02 -15.48 5.34
N SER A 375 1.47 -15.80 4.16
CA SER A 375 1.92 -16.93 3.35
C SER A 375 1.69 -16.71 1.86
N HIS A 376 2.40 -17.46 1.03
CA HIS A 376 1.98 -17.74 -0.33
C HIS A 376 1.19 -19.05 -0.33
N ALA A 377 0.02 -19.10 -0.98
CA ALA A 377 -0.77 -20.33 -1.01
C ALA A 377 -0.07 -21.51 -1.69
N SER A 378 0.95 -21.23 -2.50
CA SER A 378 1.82 -22.23 -3.13
C SER A 378 2.53 -23.13 -2.11
N MET A 379 2.82 -22.65 -0.89
CA MET A 379 3.38 -23.50 0.19
C MET A 379 2.47 -24.70 0.46
N PHE A 380 1.15 -24.51 0.46
CA PHE A 380 0.17 -25.56 0.77
C PHE A 380 0.00 -26.57 -0.37
N LEU A 381 0.44 -26.23 -1.58
CA LEU A 381 0.53 -27.16 -2.71
C LEU A 381 1.87 -27.90 -2.73
N LYS A 382 2.94 -27.22 -2.31
CA LYS A 382 4.31 -27.72 -2.35
C LYS A 382 4.64 -28.67 -1.19
N TYR A 383 4.11 -28.38 0.00
CA TYR A 383 4.38 -29.12 1.23
C TYR A 383 3.11 -29.83 1.68
N GLU A 384 3.03 -31.13 1.43
CA GLU A 384 1.84 -31.97 1.61
C GLU A 384 1.19 -31.85 3.01
N THR A 385 2.02 -31.74 4.05
CA THR A 385 1.59 -31.68 5.45
C THR A 385 1.33 -30.27 5.97
N ALA A 386 1.72 -29.21 5.25
CA ALA A 386 1.66 -27.83 5.73
C ALA A 386 0.21 -27.37 5.94
N LEU A 387 -0.68 -27.70 5.00
CA LEU A 387 -2.09 -27.30 5.08
C LEU A 387 -2.77 -28.00 6.25
N GLU A 388 -2.56 -29.30 6.41
CA GLU A 388 -3.12 -30.06 7.51
C GLU A 388 -2.61 -29.59 8.88
N GLY A 389 -1.31 -29.27 8.99
CA GLY A 389 -0.74 -28.69 10.21
C GLY A 389 -1.32 -27.31 10.54
N ASN A 390 -1.52 -26.46 9.53
CA ASN A 390 -2.15 -25.16 9.70
C ASN A 390 -3.61 -25.31 10.16
N LEU A 391 -4.40 -26.14 9.48
CA LEU A 391 -5.79 -26.44 9.83
C LEU A 391 -5.94 -27.00 11.24
N SER A 392 -5.07 -27.94 11.61
CA SER A 392 -5.07 -28.55 12.95
C SER A 392 -4.81 -27.49 14.02
N THR A 393 -3.92 -26.52 13.73
CA THR A 393 -3.68 -25.41 14.63
C THR A 393 -4.87 -24.47 14.72
N LEU A 394 -5.45 -24.04 13.58
CA LEU A 394 -6.61 -23.15 13.56
C LEU A 394 -7.81 -23.73 14.30
N LYS A 395 -8.08 -25.04 14.13
CA LYS A 395 -9.11 -25.75 14.91
C LYS A 395 -8.81 -25.73 16.41
N CYS A 396 -7.56 -25.95 16.80
CA CYS A 396 -7.16 -25.89 18.21
C CYS A 396 -7.36 -24.50 18.82
N LEU A 397 -7.08 -23.43 18.06
CA LEU A 397 -7.35 -22.05 18.51
C LEU A 397 -8.84 -21.82 18.75
N HIS A 398 -9.70 -22.44 17.94
CA HIS A 398 -11.15 -22.38 18.07
C HIS A 398 -11.69 -23.17 19.28
N CYS A 399 -11.08 -24.30 19.63
CA CYS A 399 -11.53 -25.14 20.75
C CYS A 399 -11.38 -24.49 22.14
N GLY A 400 -10.77 -23.29 22.21
CA GLY A 400 -10.24 -22.75 23.45
C GLY A 400 -9.03 -23.58 23.90
N LEU A 401 -8.06 -22.94 24.53
CA LEU A 401 -6.91 -23.61 25.14
C LEU A 401 -7.37 -24.49 26.33
N SER A 402 -8.07 -25.59 26.05
CA SER A 402 -8.59 -26.55 27.03
C SER A 402 -7.62 -27.69 27.32
N HIS A 403 -6.33 -27.50 27.05
CA HIS A 403 -5.27 -28.33 27.59
C HIS A 403 -4.12 -27.42 28.05
N ARG A 404 -4.23 -26.99 29.31
CA ARG A 404 -3.07 -26.74 30.15
C ARG A 404 -2.27 -28.03 30.31
#